data_AF-A0A966IE46-F1
#
_entry.id   AF-A0A966IE46-F1
#
_cell.length_a   1.000
_cell.length_b   1.000
_cell.length_c   1.000
_cell.angle_alpha   90.00
_cell.angle_beta   90.00
_cell.angle_gamma   90.00
#
_symmetry.space_group_name_H-M   'P 1'
#
loop_
_entity.id
_entity.type
_entity.pdbx_description
1 polymer ?
#
loop_
_entity_poly.entity_id
_entity_poly.type
_entity_poly.pdbx_seq_one_letter_code
_entity_poly.pdbx_strand_id
1 'polypeptide(L)'
;MIESLASGTPVAAYPVTGPIDIIQNNLNGYLSDDLEHAIQKAIKVNSNSCVSFAKKNSWKKVANQFLEALTPQRNKKDIAA
;
A
#
# COMPACT_ATOMS: atom_id res chain seq x y z
N MET A 1 7.35 -1.32 2.67
CA MET A 1 6.28 -0.97 3.64
C MET A 1 5.24 -2.07 3.80
N ILE A 2 4.61 -2.56 2.71
CA ILE A 2 3.59 -3.62 2.81
C ILE A 2 4.11 -4.88 3.52
N GLU A 3 5.38 -5.25 3.34
CA GLU A 3 6.02 -6.37 4.05
C GLU A 3 6.02 -6.17 5.57
N SER A 4 6.42 -4.97 6.04
CA SER A 4 6.35 -4.59 7.46
C SER A 4 4.94 -4.76 8.01
N LEU A 5 3.93 -4.27 7.29
CA LEU A 5 2.54 -4.37 7.70
C LEU A 5 2.05 -5.83 7.72
N ALA A 6 2.47 -6.65 6.76
CA ALA A 6 2.16 -8.08 6.70
C ALA A 6 2.77 -8.85 7.87
N SER A 7 3.95 -8.42 8.34
CA SER A 7 4.60 -8.92 9.56
C SER A 7 3.99 -8.36 10.85
N GLY A 8 2.98 -7.49 10.77
CA GLY A 8 2.33 -6.87 11.92
C GLY A 8 3.13 -5.72 12.54
N THR A 9 4.15 -5.21 11.85
CA THR A 9 5.01 -4.12 12.29
C THR A 9 4.50 -2.79 11.72
N PRO A 10 4.01 -1.85 12.56
CA PRO A 10 3.56 -0.54 12.09
C PRO A 10 4.72 0.30 11.56
N VAL A 11 4.43 1.20 10.63
CA VAL A 11 5.45 2.04 9.98
C VAL A 11 5.34 3.49 10.44
N ALA A 12 6.47 4.09 10.84
CA ALA A 12 6.62 5.53 11.00
C ALA A 12 7.36 6.10 9.78
N ALA A 13 6.85 7.16 9.16
CA ALA A 13 7.49 7.76 7.98
C ALA A 13 7.13 9.24 7.79
N TYR A 14 7.86 9.93 6.91
CA TYR A 14 7.51 11.26 6.44
C TYR A 14 6.32 11.24 5.46
N PRO A 15 5.52 12.31 5.38
CA PRO A 15 4.37 12.41 4.48
C PRO A 15 4.79 12.74 3.03
N VAL A 16 5.58 11.85 2.42
CA VAL A 16 6.04 11.97 1.02
C VAL A 16 5.38 10.93 0.11
N THR A 17 5.55 11.07 -1.20
CA THR A 17 5.08 10.10 -2.21
C THR A 17 5.55 8.69 -1.89
N GLY A 18 4.63 7.72 -1.92
CA GLY A 18 4.86 6.36 -1.41
C GLY A 18 4.23 6.18 -0.02
N PRO A 19 4.83 6.69 1.08
CA PRO A 19 4.23 6.61 2.41
C PRO A 19 2.80 7.13 2.51
N ILE A 20 2.48 8.29 1.91
CA ILE A 20 1.12 8.87 1.94
C ILE A 20 0.07 7.96 1.28
N ASP A 21 0.49 7.14 0.33
CA ASP A 21 -0.42 6.29 -0.45
C ASP A 21 -0.78 5.00 0.31
N ILE A 22 -0.02 4.65 1.34
CA ILE A 22 -0.11 3.35 2.04
C ILE A 22 -0.44 3.51 3.53
N ILE A 23 0.13 4.51 4.20
CA ILE A 23 0.05 4.64 5.66
C ILE A 23 -1.17 5.48 6.06
N GLN A 24 -1.91 4.95 7.02
CA GLN A 24 -3.07 5.59 7.64
C GLN A 24 -2.79 5.74 9.13
N ASN A 25 -2.72 7.00 9.58
CA ASN A 25 -2.39 7.35 10.95
C ASN A 25 -3.31 6.63 11.95
N ASN A 26 -2.71 6.02 12.98
CA ASN A 26 -3.37 5.21 14.02
C ASN A 26 -3.97 3.88 13.55
N LEU A 27 -3.88 3.53 12.26
CA LEU A 27 -4.38 2.24 11.74
C LEU A 27 -3.25 1.26 11.47
N ASN A 28 -2.27 1.65 10.65
CA ASN A 28 -1.17 0.78 10.22
C ASN A 28 0.21 1.44 10.41
N GLY A 29 0.24 2.66 10.98
CA GLY A 29 1.44 3.44 11.13
C GLY A 29 1.12 4.89 11.50
N TYR A 30 2.10 5.77 11.31
CA TYR A 30 1.92 7.20 11.48
C TYR A 30 2.86 8.00 10.56
N LEU A 31 2.32 9.04 9.94
CA LEU A 31 3.01 10.01 9.10
C LEU A 31 3.14 11.33 9.85
N SER A 32 4.34 11.91 9.83
CA SER A 32 4.62 13.24 10.39
C SER A 32 5.88 13.82 9.77
N ASP A 33 5.98 15.15 9.67
CA ASP A 33 7.21 15.86 9.31
C ASP A 33 8.29 15.77 10.40
N ASP A 34 7.92 15.29 11.60
CA ASP A 34 8.82 14.91 12.68
C ASP A 34 8.83 13.38 12.84
N LEU A 35 9.95 12.75 12.51
CA LEU A 35 10.07 11.30 12.57
C LEU A 35 10.01 10.76 14.00
N GLU A 36 10.50 11.50 14.99
CA GLU A 36 10.39 11.09 16.40
C GLU A 36 8.92 11.03 16.81
N HIS A 37 8.15 12.07 16.46
CA HIS A 37 6.71 12.08 16.68
C HIS A 37 6.00 10.90 16.00
N ALA A 38 6.34 10.61 14.73
CA ALA A 38 5.78 9.49 14.00
C ALA A 38 6.08 8.15 14.69
N ILE A 39 7.30 7.93 15.19
CA ILE A 39 7.69 6.71 15.92
C ILE A 39 6.89 6.57 17.22
N GLN A 40 6.81 7.63 18.02
CA GLN A 40 6.08 7.63 19.30
C GLN A 40 4.59 7.32 19.13
N LYS A 41 4.01 7.66 17.97
CA LYS A 41 2.63 7.33 17.62
C LYS A 41 2.52 5.92 17.03
N ALA A 42 3.40 5.55 16.11
CA ALA A 42 3.36 4.26 15.42
C ALA A 42 3.52 3.08 16.38
N ILE A 43 4.35 3.19 17.42
CA ILE A 43 4.55 2.11 18.41
C ILE A 43 3.26 1.74 19.17
N LYS A 44 2.27 2.65 19.21
CA LYS A 44 0.97 2.43 19.86
C LYS A 44 -0.06 1.78 18.95
N VAL A 45 0.25 1.59 17.67
CA VAL A 45 -0.65 0.99 16.67
C VAL A 45 -0.75 -0.52 16.90
N ASN A 46 -1.96 -1.05 16.74
CA ASN A 46 -2.23 -2.47 16.89
C ASN A 46 -1.58 -3.28 15.75
N SER A 47 -0.86 -4.35 16.08
CA SER A 47 -0.24 -5.22 15.07
C SER A 47 -1.27 -5.91 14.17
N ASN A 48 -2.42 -6.30 14.71
CA ASN A 48 -3.49 -6.96 13.96
C ASN A 48 -4.13 -6.03 12.92
N SER A 49 -4.20 -4.72 13.17
CA SER A 49 -4.70 -3.77 12.16
C SER A 49 -3.72 -3.62 11.00
N CYS A 50 -2.41 -3.68 11.26
CA CYS A 50 -1.37 -3.71 10.23
C CYS A 50 -1.52 -4.94 9.31
N VAL A 51 -1.63 -6.14 9.91
CA VAL A 51 -1.83 -7.39 9.16
C VAL A 51 -3.14 -7.37 8.38
N SER A 52 -4.23 -6.88 9.01
CA SER A 52 -5.55 -6.80 8.36
C SER A 52 -5.55 -5.83 7.17
N PHE A 53 -4.80 -4.73 7.26
CA PHE A 53 -4.58 -3.83 6.13
C PHE A 53 -3.79 -4.51 5.02
N ALA A 54 -2.66 -5.15 5.35
CA ALA A 54 -1.80 -5.81 4.36
C ALA A 54 -2.53 -6.91 3.57
N LYS A 55 -3.41 -7.69 4.23
CA LYS A 55 -4.24 -8.72 3.58
C LYS A 55 -5.13 -8.18 2.44
N LYS A 56 -5.50 -6.90 2.48
CA LYS A 56 -6.30 -6.26 1.41
C LYS A 56 -5.49 -5.99 0.14
N ASN A 57 -4.17 -6.15 0.17
CA ASN A 57 -3.24 -5.92 -0.94
C ASN A 57 -2.56 -7.23 -1.35
N SER A 58 -3.34 -8.31 -1.44
CA SER A 58 -2.83 -9.64 -1.80
C SER A 58 -2.44 -9.75 -3.27
N TRP A 59 -1.53 -10.68 -3.58
CA TRP A 59 -1.15 -11.01 -4.96
C TRP A 59 -2.35 -11.33 -5.85
N LYS A 60 -3.36 -12.03 -5.32
CA LYS A 60 -4.60 -12.32 -6.07
C LYS A 60 -5.31 -11.03 -6.50
N LYS A 61 -5.42 -10.05 -5.60
CA LYS A 61 -6.05 -8.76 -5.92
C LYS A 61 -5.21 -7.98 -6.94
N VAL A 62 -3.90 -7.93 -6.76
CA VAL A 62 -2.98 -7.26 -7.71
C VAL A 62 -3.09 -7.87 -9.10
N ALA A 63 -3.09 -9.21 -9.19
CA ALA A 63 -3.24 -9.93 -10.46
C ALA A 63 -4.59 -9.61 -11.13
N ASN A 64 -5.69 -9.61 -10.36
CA ASN A 64 -7.01 -9.25 -10.88
C ASN A 64 -7.04 -7.81 -11.40
N GLN A 65 -6.53 -6.84 -10.63
CA GLN A 65 -6.45 -5.43 -11.05
C GLN A 65 -5.63 -5.27 -12.32
N PHE A 66 -4.51 -6.00 -12.42
CA PHE A 66 -3.69 -6.00 -13.63
C PHE A 66 -4.48 -6.54 -14.84
N LEU A 67 -5.16 -7.68 -14.69
CA LEU A 67 -5.98 -8.27 -15.76
C LEU A 67 -7.12 -7.34 -16.20
N GLU A 68 -7.79 -6.67 -15.27
CA GLU A 68 -8.86 -5.70 -15.54
C GLU A 68 -8.34 -4.46 -16.30
N ALA A 69 -7.09 -4.07 -16.08
CA ALA A 69 -6.45 -2.96 -16.77
C ALA A 69 -5.92 -3.32 -18.17
N LEU A 70 -5.91 -4.60 -18.54
CA LEU A 70 -5.48 -5.01 -19.88
C LEU A 70 -6.49 -4.54 -20.92
N THR A 71 -5.99 -3.89 -21.96
CA THR A 71 -6.79 -3.51 -23.13
C THR A 71 -6.38 -4.38 -24.33
N PRO A 72 -7.33 -4.73 -25.21
CA PRO A 72 -7.00 -5.46 -26.43
C PRO A 72 -5.99 -4.66 -27.26
N GLN A 73 -4.84 -5.25 -27.55
CA GLN A 73 -3.96 -4.68 -28.56
C GLN A 73 -4.54 -4.99 -29.94
N ARG A 74 -5.05 -3.96 -30.62
CA ARG A 74 -5.44 -4.09 -32.04
C ARG A 74 -4.19 -4.38 -32.86
N ASN A 75 -4.25 -5.44 -33.68
CA ASN A 75 -3.19 -5.72 -34.64
C ASN A 75 -3.20 -4.62 -35.71
N LYS A 76 -2.03 -4.09 -36.09
CA LYS A 76 -1.91 -3.09 -37.18
C LYS A 76 -2.52 -3.57 -38.52
N LYS A 77 -2.77 -4.86 -38.70
CA LYS A 77 -3.44 -5.44 -39.88
C LYS A 77 -4.94 -5.09 -39.96
N ASP A 78 -5.58 -4.75 -38.85
CA ASP A 78 -7.03 -4.49 -38.80
C ASP A 78 -7.40 -3.03 -39.14
N ILE A 79 -6.40 -2.18 -39.45
CA ILE A 79 -6.57 -0.74 -39.76
C ILE A 79 -6.50 -0.47 -41.28
N ALA A 80 -6.18 -1.48 -42.09
CA ALA A 80 -5.96 -1.34 -43.53
C ALA A 80 -6.97 -2.13 -44.41
N ALA A 81 -8.15 -2.45 -43.87
CA ALA A 81 -9.26 -3.07 -44.62
C ALA A 81 -10.49 -2.15 -44.60
#